data_AF-A0A662BZ88-F1
#
_entry.id   AF-A0A662BZ88-F1
#
_cell.length_a   1.000
_cell.length_b   1.000
_cell.length_c   1.000
_cell.angle_alpha   90.00
_cell.angle_beta   90.00
_cell.angle_gamma   90.00
#
_symmetry.space_group_name_H-M   'P 1'
#
loop_
_entity.id
_entity.type
_entity.pdbx_description
1 polymer ?
#
loop_
_entity_poly.entity_id
_entity_poly.type
_entity_poly.pdbx_seq_one_letter_code
_entity_poly.pdbx_strand_id
1 'polypeptide(L)'
;MNERSIKEITDEITTILLKKNADYGGASFDLGLNGNMVHLWDKVSRYRSIINNSSQTNFEGLEDTLMDIIGYAIIGIHILKDKNIKDVIKGDFKNIEL
;
A
#
# COMPACT_ATOMS: atom_id res chain seq x y z
N MET A 1 14.61 -17.90 2.32
CA MET A 1 14.10 -16.77 3.12
C MET A 1 14.59 -16.95 4.56
N ASN A 2 15.19 -15.92 5.14
CA ASN A 2 15.63 -15.88 6.55
C ASN A 2 15.24 -14.53 7.17
N GLU A 3 15.33 -14.41 8.50
CA GLU A 3 14.94 -13.18 9.22
C GLU A 3 15.66 -11.94 8.69
N ARG A 4 16.98 -12.04 8.47
CA ARG A 4 17.79 -10.95 7.93
C ARG A 4 17.25 -10.45 6.58
N SER A 5 16.97 -11.37 5.64
CA SER A 5 16.46 -11.01 4.31
C SER A 5 15.08 -10.34 4.38
N ILE A 6 14.22 -10.75 5.32
CA ILE A 6 12.92 -10.10 5.51
C ILE A 6 13.11 -8.69 6.08
N LYS A 7 14.01 -8.57 7.07
CA LYS A 7 14.29 -7.29 7.71
C LYS A 7 14.83 -6.26 6.73
N GLU A 8 15.78 -6.65 5.87
CA GLU A 8 16.35 -5.78 4.83
C GLU A 8 15.25 -5.18 3.93
N ILE A 9 14.32 -6.01 3.44
CA ILE A 9 13.17 -5.57 2.63
C ILE A 9 12.27 -4.61 3.42
N THR A 10 11.94 -4.94 4.67
CA THR A 10 11.04 -4.10 5.48
C THR A 10 11.66 -2.77 5.92
N ASP A 11 12.98 -2.73 6.14
CA ASP A 11 13.72 -1.50 6.48
C ASP A 11 13.73 -0.54 5.27
N GLU A 12 13.88 -1.08 4.06
CA GLU A 12 13.80 -0.32 2.82
C GLU A 12 12.41 0.29 2.61
N ILE A 13 11.35 -0.52 2.74
CA ILE A 13 9.96 -0.05 2.66
C ILE A 13 9.68 1.03 3.71
N THR A 14 10.19 0.85 4.92
CA THR A 14 10.06 1.85 5.99
C THR A 14 10.70 3.17 5.57
N THR A 15 11.90 3.12 4.98
CA THR A 15 12.60 4.32 4.48
C THR A 15 11.81 5.04 3.38
N ILE A 16 11.24 4.28 2.44
CA ILE A 16 10.40 4.82 1.36
C ILE A 16 9.14 5.50 1.94
N LEU A 17 8.46 4.85 2.88
CA LEU A 17 7.25 5.40 3.50
C LEU A 17 7.54 6.68 4.29
N LEU A 18 8.65 6.72 5.04
CA LEU A 18 9.04 7.92 5.78
C LEU A 18 9.36 9.10 4.86
N LYS A 19 10.04 8.86 3.74
CA LYS A 19 10.30 9.88 2.71
C LYS A 19 8.98 10.40 2.11
N LYS A 20 8.11 9.49 1.65
CA LYS A 20 6.78 9.85 1.13
C LYS A 20 5.96 10.67 2.16
N ASN A 21 6.00 10.29 3.44
CA ASN A 21 5.28 11.03 4.48
C ASN A 21 5.83 12.46 4.68
N ALA A 22 7.15 12.64 4.61
CA ALA A 22 7.78 13.96 4.69
C ALA A 22 7.43 14.84 3.48
N ASP A 23 7.38 14.26 2.27
CA ASP A 23 7.12 14.98 1.03
C ASP A 23 5.65 15.39 0.85
N TYR A 24 4.71 14.55 1.31
CA TYR A 24 3.27 14.73 1.08
C TYR A 24 2.47 15.15 2.33
N GLY A 25 3.13 15.32 3.49
CA GLY A 25 2.50 15.87 4.71
C GLY A 25 1.27 15.10 5.21
N GLY A 26 1.13 13.82 4.87
CA GLY A 26 -0.05 13.01 5.20
C GLY A 26 -1.18 12.99 4.16
N ALA A 27 -1.01 13.57 2.96
CA ALA A 27 -2.05 13.60 1.92
C ALA A 27 -2.58 12.21 1.50
N SER A 28 -1.87 11.12 1.83
CA SER A 28 -2.35 9.74 1.61
C SER A 28 -3.53 9.33 2.50
N PHE A 29 -3.88 10.12 3.51
CA PHE A 29 -4.95 9.83 4.46
C PHE A 29 -6.30 10.46 4.09
N ASP A 30 -6.33 11.41 3.15
CA ASP A 30 -7.49 12.26 2.87
C ASP A 30 -8.73 11.49 2.38
N LEU A 31 -8.55 10.31 1.78
CA LEU A 31 -9.61 9.45 1.27
C LEU A 31 -9.89 8.23 2.15
N GLY A 32 -9.24 8.12 3.31
CA GLY A 32 -9.38 7.00 4.24
C GLY A 32 -9.14 5.62 3.61
N LEU A 33 -9.83 4.59 4.11
CA LEU A 33 -9.67 3.22 3.61
C LEU A 33 -10.16 3.01 2.17
N ASN A 34 -11.15 3.77 1.72
CA ASN A 34 -11.64 3.68 0.34
C ASN A 34 -10.56 4.13 -0.65
N GLY A 35 -9.89 5.27 -0.38
CA GLY A 35 -8.75 5.68 -1.19
C GLY A 35 -7.58 4.71 -1.12
N ASN A 36 -7.27 4.20 0.08
CA ASN A 36 -6.25 3.17 0.24
C ASN A 36 -6.52 1.91 -0.59
N MET A 37 -7.77 1.43 -0.60
CA MET A 37 -8.19 0.28 -1.42
C MET A 37 -7.98 0.54 -2.91
N VAL A 38 -8.31 1.73 -3.41
CA VAL A 38 -8.08 2.11 -4.82
C VAL A 38 -6.59 2.06 -5.16
N HIS A 39 -5.72 2.56 -4.27
CA HIS A 39 -4.27 2.48 -4.49
C HIS A 39 -3.74 1.04 -4.48
N LEU A 40 -4.22 0.19 -3.57
CA LEU A 40 -3.87 -1.23 -3.57
C LEU A 40 -4.32 -1.91 -4.87
N TRP A 41 -5.54 -1.63 -5.32
CA TRP A 41 -6.08 -2.19 -6.56
C TRP A 41 -5.23 -1.82 -7.78
N ASP A 42 -4.82 -0.56 -7.89
CA ASP A 42 -3.94 -0.08 -8.97
C ASP A 42 -2.61 -0.86 -9.00
N LYS A 43 -1.98 -1.05 -7.84
CA LYS A 43 -0.69 -1.76 -7.74
C LYS A 43 -0.81 -3.26 -8.02
N VAL A 44 -1.88 -3.90 -7.53
CA VAL A 44 -2.17 -5.31 -7.86
C VAL A 44 -2.47 -5.48 -9.36
N SER A 45 -3.18 -4.54 -9.96
CA SER A 45 -3.46 -4.54 -11.40
C SER A 45 -2.18 -4.40 -12.23
N ARG A 46 -1.28 -3.50 -11.81
CA ARG A 46 0.06 -3.37 -12.42
C ARG A 46 0.88 -4.66 -12.27
N TYR A 47 0.89 -5.27 -11.08
CA TYR A 47 1.59 -6.53 -10.84
C TYR A 47 1.11 -7.62 -11.82
N ARG A 48 -0.21 -7.81 -11.92
CA ARG A 48 -0.82 -8.74 -12.87
C ARG A 48 -0.44 -8.44 -14.32
N SER A 49 -0.44 -7.16 -14.70
CA SER A 49 -0.05 -6.72 -16.04
C SER A 49 1.40 -7.09 -16.37
N ILE A 50 2.35 -6.85 -15.45
CA ILE A 50 3.77 -7.17 -15.65
C ILE A 50 3.98 -8.68 -15.83
N ILE A 51 3.32 -9.49 -15.00
CA ILE A 51 3.42 -10.97 -15.11
C ILE A 51 2.86 -11.49 -16.43
N ASN A 52 1.75 -10.91 -16.90
CA ASN A 52 1.08 -11.37 -18.12
C ASN A 52 1.75 -10.88 -19.41
N ASN A 53 2.45 -9.75 -19.37
CA ASN A 53 3.11 -9.14 -20.54
C ASN A 53 4.60 -9.53 -20.66
N SER A 54 4.91 -10.81 -20.38
CA SER A 54 6.25 -11.38 -20.17
C SER A 54 7.28 -11.24 -21.32
N SER A 55 7.01 -10.44 -22.35
CA SER A 55 7.93 -10.16 -23.47
C SER A 55 8.99 -9.08 -23.15
N GLN A 56 8.81 -8.28 -22.10
CA GLN A 56 9.82 -7.35 -21.59
C GLN A 56 9.96 -7.53 -20.08
N THR A 57 11.00 -8.25 -19.68
CA THR A 57 11.25 -8.59 -18.28
C THR A 57 11.81 -7.37 -17.52
N ASN A 58 10.93 -6.43 -17.17
CA ASN A 58 11.27 -5.34 -16.27
C ASN A 58 11.14 -5.81 -14.81
N PHE A 59 12.19 -6.48 -14.32
CA PHE A 59 12.24 -7.00 -12.95
C PHE A 59 12.28 -5.89 -11.88
N GLU A 60 12.93 -4.76 -12.16
CA GLU A 60 12.96 -3.58 -11.28
C GLU A 60 11.54 -3.05 -11.06
N GLY A 61 10.79 -2.86 -12.16
CA GLY A 61 9.41 -2.41 -12.09
C GLY A 61 8.46 -3.39 -11.40
N LEU A 62 8.81 -4.68 -11.30
CA LEU A 62 8.05 -5.68 -10.56
C LEU A 62 8.32 -5.60 -9.05
N GLU A 63 9.59 -5.51 -8.66
CA GLU A 63 10.02 -5.36 -7.27
C GLU A 63 9.42 -4.09 -6.66
N ASP A 64 9.54 -2.95 -7.36
CA ASP A 64 8.91 -1.68 -6.96
C ASP A 64 7.41 -1.83 -6.73
N THR A 65 6.73 -2.56 -7.61
CA THR A 65 5.28 -2.77 -7.52
C THR A 65 4.91 -3.58 -6.28
N LEU A 66 5.69 -4.61 -5.95
CA LEU A 66 5.48 -5.42 -4.75
C LEU A 66 5.77 -4.61 -3.46
N MET A 67 6.81 -3.79 -3.47
CA MET A 67 7.13 -2.89 -2.35
C MET A 67 6.02 -1.84 -2.13
N ASP A 68 5.47 -1.28 -3.20
CA ASP A 68 4.32 -0.37 -3.12
C ASP A 68 3.08 -1.06 -2.52
N ILE A 69 2.79 -2.31 -2.90
CA ILE A 69 1.68 -3.08 -2.32
C ILE A 69 1.85 -3.21 -0.80
N ILE A 70 3.05 -3.58 -0.33
CA ILE A 70 3.35 -3.68 1.10
C ILE A 70 3.23 -2.30 1.77
N GLY A 71 3.74 -1.24 1.13
CA GLY A 71 3.65 0.13 1.63
C GLY A 71 2.21 0.59 1.84
N TYR A 72 1.33 0.38 0.85
CA TYR A 72 -0.09 0.72 0.98
C TYR A 72 -0.83 -0.13 1.99
N ALA A 73 -0.45 -1.40 2.18
CA ALA A 73 -1.00 -2.23 3.25
C ALA A 73 -0.63 -1.67 4.65
N ILE A 74 0.62 -1.23 4.85
CA ILE A 74 1.06 -0.57 6.09
C ILE A 74 0.27 0.71 6.34
N ILE A 75 0.06 1.55 5.31
CA ILE A 75 -0.75 2.77 5.40
C ILE A 75 -2.19 2.43 5.82
N GLY A 76 -2.80 1.40 5.24
CA GLY A 76 -4.16 0.96 5.60
C GLY A 76 -4.27 0.54 7.07
N ILE A 77 -3.26 -0.17 7.59
CA ILE A 77 -3.19 -0.50 9.01
C ILE A 77 -3.00 0.74 9.89
N HIS A 78 -2.23 1.72 9.44
CA HIS A 78 -2.07 2.99 10.15
C HIS A 78 -3.40 3.74 10.25
N ILE A 79 -4.14 3.84 9.14
CA ILE A 79 -5.51 4.40 9.09
C ILE A 79 -6.44 3.70 10.09
N LEU A 80 -6.43 2.36 10.13
CA LEU A 80 -7.28 1.58 11.05
C LEU A 80 -6.92 1.81 12.53
N LYS A 81 -5.64 2.01 12.83
CA LYS A 81 -5.14 2.18 14.20
C LYS A 81 -5.27 3.62 14.69
N ASP A 82 -5.23 4.60 13.80
CA ASP A 82 -5.42 6.00 14.17
C ASP A 82 -6.87 6.24 14.58
N LYS A 83 -7.08 6.48 15.88
CA LYS A 83 -8.41 6.73 16.46
C LYS A 83 -9.05 8.01 15.94
N ASN A 84 -8.29 8.95 15.40
CA ASN A 84 -8.79 10.21 14.84
C ASN A 84 -9.28 10.05 13.40
N ILE A 85 -8.84 9.00 12.68
CA ILE A 85 -9.29 8.70 11.30
C ILE A 85 -10.52 7.77 11.30
N LYS A 86 -10.86 7.15 12.44
CA LYS A 86 -12.01 6.23 12.58
C LYS A 86 -13.37 6.85 12.26
N ASP A 87 -13.49 8.17 12.31
CA ASP A 87 -14.73 8.86 11.92
C ASP A 87 -14.96 8.90 10.40
N VAL A 88 -13.95 8.59 9.58
CA VAL A 88 -14.05 8.52 8.10
C VAL A 88 -14.56 7.15 7.62
N ILE A 89 -14.57 6.12 8.48
CA ILE A 89 -15.11 4.78 8.17
C ILE A 89 -16.66 4.82 8.08
N LYS A 90 -17.32 5.90 8.52
CA LYS A 90 -18.78 6.07 8.51
C LYS A 90 -19.36 6.59 7.19
N GLY A 91 -18.70 6.35 6.06
CA GLY A 91 -19.31 6.44 4.74
C GLY A 91 -19.65 5.04 4.21
N ASP A 92 -20.89 4.59 4.44
CA ASP A 92 -21.56 3.52 3.67
C ASP A 92 -21.07 2.06 3.73
N PHE A 93 -20.74 1.51 4.91
CA PHE A 93 -20.68 0.05 5.12
C PHE A 93 -21.89 -0.54 5.87
N LYS A 94 -23.01 0.18 5.94
CA LYS A 94 -24.20 -0.27 6.69
C LYS A 94 -24.94 -1.49 6.12
N ASN A 95 -24.56 -2.06 4.97
CA ASN A 95 -25.30 -3.15 4.32
C ASN A 95 -24.42 -4.26 3.72
N ILE A 96 -23.46 -4.81 4.48
CA ILE A 96 -22.89 -6.12 4.12
C ILE A 96 -22.94 -6.99 5.38
N GLU A 97 -24.09 -7.62 5.60
CA GLU A 97 -24.17 -8.83 6.41
C GLU A 97 -23.43 -9.95 5.65
N LEU A 98 -22.54 -10.65 6.37
CA LEU A 98 -21.92 -11.91 5.92
C LEU A 98 -22.93 -13.05 6.00
#